data_AF-A0A835WSK2-F1
#
_entry.id   AF-A0A835WSK2-F1
#
_cell.length_a   1.000
_cell.length_b   1.000
_cell.length_c   1.000
_cell.angle_alpha   90.00
_cell.angle_beta   90.00
_cell.angle_gamma   90.00
#
_symmetry.space_group_name_H-M   'P 1'
#
loop_
_entity.id
_entity.type
_entity.pdbx_description
1 polymer ?
#
loop_
_entity_poly.entity_id
_entity_poly.type
_entity_poly.pdbx_seq_one_letter_code
_entity_poly.pdbx_strand_id
1 'polypeptide(L)'
;MLDGKAQDVPCAIGYYNPDDGLQPGCLPCDPGSYQDYPGQTECIPCDDGDFQSQAGQDSCDYCDGDRVSASQCLMPCGPGTTGYDPTCGTCPPGWVSEGGAEPCTACSVGSIPNADNSVCDACPDGYTTLAEGSLDCAPIPCPSGTFNYDTGGFQPNCAPCPAGFTTNEATGQASCMACPVGTFKATEGEGACVPCDSGLTTSDEGSSTCDVSSCAAGTYRLPDEDTCARCPAGSVSETAGADSCTLCAEGTFAPTAGLTACQACDPGFTTQGEGATSCSPLPCDAGTFNADTGAAPCSACPAGTYQDGSTPNACQPCGANRVQPAAGQASCLDCPAGKGSLDGINCVYPACAPGTYSPTGSGPNCADCAAGWFMDQPGATQCLACPADTFQALPGQAYCDLCPPGATTSGRDGQASCLTSVTLPPCNPGTISSTGNSPNCQECAADTYQAEAGQTSCIPCPSGQTTAGLTGQTQCVEDAPDACLPGTYNLATGGYEPGCQSCAPGTYQDIEATGPFSLTVPQPLTFSQPFTLSQPFASSQPFASSQPLAFSQPLTVP
;
A
#
# COMPACT_ATOMS: atom_id res chain seq x y z
N MET A 1 40.52 85.14 -130.12
CA MET A 1 39.18 85.54 -130.59
C MET A 1 38.43 84.26 -130.92
N LEU A 2 37.30 83.85 -130.32
CA LEU A 2 36.45 84.32 -129.21
C LEU A 2 35.81 83.03 -128.60
N ASP A 3 35.39 82.91 -127.35
CA ASP A 3 35.41 83.83 -126.21
C ASP A 3 35.34 83.06 -124.86
N GLY A 4 35.52 83.76 -123.72
CA GLY A 4 35.30 83.19 -122.38
C GLY A 4 33.84 83.30 -121.92
N LYS A 5 33.26 82.22 -121.41
CA LYS A 5 31.99 82.23 -120.67
C LYS A 5 32.17 81.49 -119.35
N ALA A 6 32.07 82.21 -118.23
CA ALA A 6 31.83 81.57 -116.94
C ALA A 6 30.45 80.89 -117.00
N GLN A 7 30.37 79.65 -116.49
CA GLN A 7 29.12 78.90 -116.40
C GLN A 7 28.80 78.69 -114.93
N ASP A 8 27.51 78.75 -114.63
CA ASP A 8 26.95 78.41 -113.33
C ASP A 8 27.13 76.89 -113.08
N VAL A 9 27.59 76.52 -111.88
CA VAL A 9 27.87 75.12 -111.52
C VAL A 9 26.97 74.71 -110.37
N PRO A 10 25.97 73.83 -110.61
CA PRO A 10 25.06 73.39 -109.56
C PRO A 10 25.79 72.60 -108.46
N CYS A 11 25.32 72.74 -107.22
CA CYS A 11 25.80 71.98 -106.07
C CYS A 11 25.69 70.47 -106.27
N ALA A 12 26.57 69.70 -105.64
CA ALA A 12 26.50 68.24 -105.66
C ALA A 12 25.35 67.74 -104.77
N ILE A 13 24.92 66.49 -105.01
CA ILE A 13 24.00 65.78 -104.12
C ILE A 13 24.53 65.77 -102.67
N GLY A 14 23.63 65.85 -101.70
CA GLY A 14 23.88 66.10 -100.29
C GLY A 14 24.13 67.55 -99.92
N TYR A 15 24.27 68.45 -100.91
CA TYR A 15 24.59 69.86 -100.68
C TYR A 15 23.65 70.78 -101.46
N TYR A 16 23.29 71.90 -100.84
CA TYR A 16 22.45 72.94 -101.40
C TYR A 16 23.17 74.29 -101.37
N ASN A 17 22.68 75.29 -102.11
CA ASN A 17 23.11 76.68 -101.89
C ASN A 17 21.87 77.58 -101.74
N PRO A 18 21.62 78.16 -100.56
CA PRO A 18 20.47 79.03 -100.33
C PRO A 18 20.69 80.45 -100.87
N ASP A 19 21.94 80.87 -101.13
CA ASP A 19 22.28 82.16 -101.72
C ASP A 19 22.31 82.08 -103.25
N ASP A 20 21.96 83.18 -103.93
CA ASP A 20 21.92 83.35 -105.39
C ASP A 20 23.32 83.45 -106.06
N GLY A 21 24.25 82.58 -105.65
CA GLY A 21 25.54 82.32 -106.32
C GLY A 21 26.70 83.24 -105.93
N LEU A 22 26.56 84.06 -104.89
CA LEU A 22 27.53 85.11 -104.54
C LEU A 22 28.69 84.65 -103.64
N GLN A 23 28.55 83.55 -102.89
CA GLN A 23 29.66 82.92 -102.15
C GLN A 23 30.11 81.62 -102.84
N PRO A 24 31.42 81.34 -102.92
CA PRO A 24 31.94 80.13 -103.54
C PRO A 24 31.82 78.92 -102.59
N GLY A 25 30.71 78.19 -102.68
CA GLY A 25 30.53 76.94 -101.95
C GLY A 25 29.10 76.41 -101.99
N CYS A 26 28.92 75.18 -101.53
CA CYS A 26 27.63 74.55 -101.30
C CYS A 26 27.60 74.05 -99.86
N LEU A 27 26.47 74.24 -99.18
CA LEU A 27 26.24 73.85 -97.79
C LEU A 27 25.71 72.42 -97.71
N PRO A 28 26.20 71.59 -96.79
CA PRO A 28 25.64 70.26 -96.55
C PRO A 28 24.21 70.35 -95.99
N CYS A 29 23.34 69.41 -96.36
CA CYS A 29 22.00 69.27 -95.77
C CYS A 29 22.07 68.96 -94.27
N ASP A 30 21.16 69.49 -93.46
CA ASP A 30 21.18 69.26 -92.01
C ASP A 30 20.68 67.86 -91.60
N PRO A 31 21.09 67.31 -90.45
CA PRO A 31 20.59 66.05 -89.92
C PRO A 31 19.06 65.94 -89.91
N GLY A 32 18.54 64.80 -90.32
CA GLY A 32 17.13 64.56 -90.64
C GLY A 32 16.72 64.95 -92.05
N SER A 33 17.68 65.42 -92.87
CA SER A 33 17.51 65.66 -94.29
C SER A 33 18.74 65.24 -95.11
N TYR A 34 18.49 65.00 -96.39
CA TYR A 34 19.45 64.63 -97.42
C TYR A 34 19.16 65.42 -98.69
N GLN A 35 19.93 65.24 -99.77
CA GLN A 35 19.53 65.76 -101.08
C GLN A 35 20.06 64.86 -102.20
N ASP A 36 19.20 64.36 -103.08
CA ASP A 36 19.54 63.40 -104.14
C ASP A 36 19.69 64.04 -105.53
N TYR A 37 19.36 65.33 -105.68
CA TYR A 37 19.54 66.07 -106.93
C TYR A 37 20.53 67.24 -106.82
N PRO A 38 21.35 67.50 -107.85
CA PRO A 38 22.31 68.59 -107.84
C PRO A 38 21.67 69.96 -108.14
N GLY A 39 22.26 71.02 -107.60
CA GLY A 39 21.87 72.41 -107.88
C GLY A 39 20.72 72.94 -107.05
N GLN A 40 20.36 72.23 -105.99
CA GLN A 40 19.20 72.56 -105.17
C GLN A 40 19.51 73.69 -104.18
N THR A 41 18.45 74.37 -103.75
CA THR A 41 18.51 75.48 -102.80
C THR A 41 18.00 75.10 -101.39
N GLU A 42 17.61 73.84 -101.19
CA GLU A 42 17.09 73.27 -99.93
C GLU A 42 17.26 71.73 -99.94
N CYS A 43 16.91 71.05 -98.83
CA CYS A 43 17.12 69.62 -98.60
C CYS A 43 15.81 68.84 -98.34
N ILE A 44 15.81 67.55 -98.65
CA ILE A 44 14.69 66.60 -98.54
C ILE A 44 14.75 65.92 -97.16
N PRO A 45 13.69 65.93 -96.35
CA PRO A 45 13.67 65.20 -95.07
C PRO A 45 13.67 63.68 -95.24
N CYS A 46 14.14 62.94 -94.23
CA CYS A 46 14.11 61.47 -94.22
C CYS A 46 12.70 60.86 -94.21
N ASP A 47 12.57 59.67 -94.80
CA ASP A 47 11.37 58.83 -94.73
C ASP A 47 11.24 58.10 -93.36
N ASP A 48 10.03 57.65 -93.03
CA ASP A 48 9.72 56.95 -91.76
C ASP A 48 10.53 55.63 -91.59
N GLY A 49 11.18 55.48 -90.43
CA GLY A 49 12.04 54.33 -90.11
C GLY A 49 13.53 54.60 -90.33
N ASP A 50 13.84 55.59 -91.18
CA ASP A 50 15.19 56.08 -91.40
C ASP A 50 15.40 57.39 -90.63
N PHE A 51 16.66 57.68 -90.32
CA PHE A 51 17.11 58.91 -89.69
C PHE A 51 18.40 59.36 -90.36
N GLN A 52 18.74 60.64 -90.28
CA GLN A 52 20.07 61.08 -90.70
C GLN A 52 20.70 61.89 -89.58
N SER A 53 21.76 61.34 -88.97
CA SER A 53 22.45 61.99 -87.85
C SER A 53 23.55 62.97 -88.29
N GLN A 54 23.96 62.92 -89.55
CA GLN A 54 25.09 63.68 -90.10
C GLN A 54 24.65 64.62 -91.21
N ALA A 55 25.28 65.80 -91.26
CA ALA A 55 25.02 66.75 -92.32
C ALA A 55 25.68 66.33 -93.65
N GLY A 56 25.03 66.63 -94.78
CA GLY A 56 25.65 66.58 -96.11
C GLY A 56 25.40 65.31 -96.91
N GLN A 57 24.41 64.52 -96.53
CA GLN A 57 24.18 63.17 -97.05
C GLN A 57 23.20 63.17 -98.22
N ASP A 58 23.31 62.17 -99.09
CA ASP A 58 22.44 61.91 -100.24
C ASP A 58 21.38 60.83 -99.97
N SER A 59 21.37 60.24 -98.77
CA SER A 59 20.28 59.40 -98.23
C SER A 59 20.23 59.43 -96.70
N CYS A 60 19.25 58.73 -96.12
CA CYS A 60 19.12 58.51 -94.68
C CYS A 60 19.55 57.07 -94.29
N ASP A 61 19.88 56.89 -93.01
CA ASP A 61 20.32 55.62 -92.40
C ASP A 61 19.14 54.89 -91.75
N TYR A 62 19.09 53.56 -91.92
CA TYR A 62 18.09 52.72 -91.25
C TYR A 62 18.37 52.54 -89.76
N CYS A 63 17.35 52.67 -88.91
CA CYS A 63 17.42 52.42 -87.47
C CYS A 63 16.99 51.00 -87.10
N ASP A 64 17.85 50.30 -86.36
CA ASP A 64 17.58 48.95 -85.82
C ASP A 64 16.91 48.98 -84.42
N GLY A 65 16.60 50.18 -83.91
CA GLY A 65 15.73 50.38 -82.75
C GLY A 65 14.27 50.55 -83.20
N ASP A 66 13.31 50.20 -82.34
CA ASP A 66 11.89 50.13 -82.74
C ASP A 66 11.24 51.51 -83.04
N ARG A 67 11.96 52.63 -82.85
CA ARG A 67 11.51 53.98 -83.20
C ARG A 67 12.65 54.90 -83.67
N VAL A 68 12.32 55.78 -84.61
CA VAL A 68 13.15 56.92 -85.02
C VAL A 68 12.53 58.27 -84.66
N SER A 69 13.41 59.24 -84.49
CA SER A 69 13.15 60.65 -84.77
C SER A 69 14.03 61.07 -85.95
N ALA A 70 13.74 62.21 -86.60
CA ALA A 70 14.43 62.64 -87.82
C ALA A 70 15.98 62.53 -87.76
N SER A 71 16.59 62.84 -86.62
CA SER A 71 18.05 62.83 -86.43
C SER A 71 18.60 61.75 -85.49
N GLN A 72 17.75 60.92 -84.87
CA GLN A 72 18.18 59.91 -83.89
C GLN A 72 17.32 58.64 -83.91
N CYS A 73 18.00 57.49 -83.91
CA CYS A 73 17.45 56.19 -83.56
C CYS A 73 17.21 56.12 -82.04
N LEU A 74 15.97 55.86 -81.60
CA LEU A 74 15.58 55.89 -80.19
C LEU A 74 15.73 54.51 -79.57
N MET A 75 16.56 54.42 -78.52
CA MET A 75 16.83 53.14 -77.85
C MET A 75 15.78 52.83 -76.77
N PRO A 76 15.39 51.55 -76.58
CA PRO A 76 14.45 51.16 -75.54
C PRO A 76 15.00 51.45 -74.12
N CYS A 77 14.12 51.75 -73.17
CA CYS A 77 14.48 52.20 -71.81
C CYS A 77 15.09 51.11 -70.91
N GLY A 78 15.67 51.51 -69.76
CA GLY A 78 16.25 50.61 -68.77
C GLY A 78 15.24 49.97 -67.80
N PRO A 79 15.69 49.06 -66.92
CA PRO A 79 14.83 48.36 -65.96
C PRO A 79 14.07 49.32 -65.02
N GLY A 80 12.90 48.88 -64.54
CA GLY A 80 11.97 49.68 -63.74
C GLY A 80 11.21 50.76 -64.53
N THR A 81 11.45 50.86 -65.83
CA THR A 81 10.86 51.88 -66.70
C THR A 81 10.36 51.30 -68.03
N THR A 82 9.56 52.09 -68.75
CA THR A 82 8.98 51.76 -70.05
C THR A 82 9.12 52.94 -71.04
N GLY A 83 9.29 52.63 -72.32
CA GLY A 83 9.38 53.60 -73.41
C GLY A 83 10.75 53.59 -74.11
N TYR A 84 11.17 54.76 -74.59
CA TYR A 84 12.45 54.96 -75.28
C TYR A 84 13.19 56.17 -74.71
N ASP A 85 14.51 56.06 -74.57
CA ASP A 85 15.37 57.15 -74.10
C ASP A 85 15.25 58.36 -75.06
N PRO A 86 15.11 59.61 -74.54
CA PRO A 86 15.22 60.05 -73.14
C PRO A 86 13.87 60.15 -72.39
N THR A 87 12.79 59.55 -72.90
CA THR A 87 11.41 59.77 -72.40
C THR A 87 10.87 58.63 -71.51
N CYS A 88 11.75 57.89 -70.83
CA CYS A 88 11.42 56.74 -69.99
C CYS A 88 10.43 57.06 -68.86
N GLY A 89 9.31 56.34 -68.80
CA GLY A 89 8.33 56.42 -67.72
C GLY A 89 8.56 55.33 -66.67
N THR A 90 8.55 55.69 -65.38
CA THR A 90 8.68 54.72 -64.28
C THR A 90 7.43 53.88 -64.09
N CYS A 91 7.59 52.58 -63.82
CA CYS A 91 6.46 51.70 -63.54
C CYS A 91 5.70 52.08 -62.25
N PRO A 92 4.37 51.88 -62.20
CA PRO A 92 3.58 52.16 -61.00
C PRO A 92 3.91 51.17 -59.86
N PRO A 93 3.62 51.51 -58.59
CA PRO A 93 3.88 50.63 -57.47
C PRO A 93 3.15 49.28 -57.64
N GLY A 94 3.88 48.18 -57.42
CA GLY A 94 3.38 46.81 -57.60
C GLY A 94 3.64 46.23 -59.00
N TRP A 95 4.23 47.02 -59.91
CA TRP A 95 4.45 46.65 -61.30
C TRP A 95 5.91 46.84 -61.69
N VAL A 96 6.45 45.91 -62.47
CA VAL A 96 7.86 45.88 -62.86
C VAL A 96 8.07 45.96 -64.37
N SER A 97 9.31 46.16 -64.77
CA SER A 97 9.74 46.06 -66.17
C SER A 97 11.23 45.72 -66.21
N GLU A 98 11.64 44.69 -66.95
CA GLU A 98 13.06 44.44 -67.24
C GLU A 98 13.68 45.57 -68.10
N GLY A 99 12.84 46.44 -68.65
CA GLY A 99 13.18 47.56 -69.50
C GLY A 99 12.51 47.45 -70.87
N GLY A 100 12.75 48.45 -71.69
CA GLY A 100 12.33 48.51 -73.07
C GLY A 100 11.03 49.28 -73.31
N ALA A 101 10.43 49.04 -74.46
CA ALA A 101 9.18 49.67 -74.89
C ALA A 101 7.92 49.00 -74.33
N GLU A 102 8.06 47.80 -73.76
CA GLU A 102 6.96 47.01 -73.23
C GLU A 102 6.30 47.71 -72.04
N PRO A 103 4.97 47.59 -71.88
CA PRO A 103 4.30 48.12 -70.72
C PRO A 103 4.72 47.36 -69.47
N CYS A 104 4.80 48.06 -68.34
CA CYS A 104 5.04 47.44 -67.05
C CYS A 104 4.06 46.30 -66.78
N THR A 105 4.51 45.25 -66.09
CA THR A 105 3.73 44.07 -65.74
C THR A 105 3.50 44.00 -64.23
N ALA A 106 2.28 43.64 -63.80
CA ALA A 106 1.98 43.53 -62.38
C ALA A 106 2.73 42.35 -61.76
N CYS A 107 3.23 42.49 -60.54
CA CYS A 107 3.76 41.34 -59.81
C CYS A 107 2.64 40.37 -59.49
N SER A 108 2.82 39.12 -59.94
CA SER A 108 1.91 38.02 -59.71
C SER A 108 1.69 37.77 -58.22
N VAL A 109 0.52 37.22 -57.89
CA VAL A 109 0.24 36.67 -56.54
C VAL A 109 1.40 35.80 -56.07
N GLY A 110 1.89 36.08 -54.85
CA GLY A 110 3.07 35.45 -54.29
C GLY A 110 4.36 36.26 -54.37
N SER A 111 4.36 37.41 -55.07
CA SER A 111 5.53 38.27 -55.26
C SER A 111 5.21 39.75 -55.07
N ILE A 112 6.25 40.54 -54.79
CA ILE A 112 6.25 42.01 -54.69
C ILE A 112 7.42 42.57 -55.52
N PRO A 113 7.39 43.83 -55.99
CA PRO A 113 8.52 44.38 -56.73
C PRO A 113 9.81 44.45 -55.91
N ASN A 114 10.94 44.19 -56.56
CA ASN A 114 12.26 44.44 -56.00
C ASN A 114 12.52 45.97 -55.86
N ALA A 115 13.63 46.33 -55.22
CA ALA A 115 13.92 47.72 -54.84
C ALA A 115 14.08 48.71 -56.01
N ASP A 116 14.52 48.24 -57.18
CA ASP A 116 14.65 49.00 -58.43
C ASP A 116 13.44 48.81 -59.37
N ASN A 117 12.41 48.08 -58.93
CA ASN A 117 11.15 47.86 -59.63
C ASN A 117 11.33 47.15 -60.99
N SER A 118 12.40 46.38 -61.15
CA SER A 118 12.79 45.69 -62.40
C SER A 118 12.25 44.28 -62.51
N VAL A 119 12.18 43.56 -61.39
CA VAL A 119 11.74 42.16 -61.26
C VAL A 119 10.89 42.00 -60.00
N CYS A 120 9.99 41.03 -59.99
CA CYS A 120 9.19 40.68 -58.83
C CYS A 120 9.91 39.64 -57.97
N ASP A 121 10.27 40.01 -56.74
CA ASP A 121 10.82 39.12 -55.74
C ASP A 121 9.69 38.34 -55.04
N ALA A 122 9.92 37.07 -54.75
CA ALA A 122 8.95 36.24 -54.04
C ALA A 122 8.78 36.69 -52.58
N CYS A 123 7.56 36.56 -52.05
CA CYS A 123 7.29 36.78 -50.63
C CYS A 123 8.08 35.78 -49.76
N PRO A 124 8.46 36.16 -48.51
CA PRO A 124 9.09 35.24 -47.57
C PRO A 124 8.22 34.02 -47.20
N ASP A 125 8.86 32.92 -46.81
CA ASP A 125 8.23 31.65 -46.43
C ASP A 125 7.03 31.85 -45.47
N GLY A 126 5.89 31.23 -45.77
CA GLY A 126 4.65 31.37 -45.01
C GLY A 126 3.81 32.62 -45.33
N TYR A 127 4.26 33.50 -46.24
CA TYR A 127 3.54 34.70 -46.68
C TYR A 127 3.28 34.68 -48.20
N THR A 128 2.22 35.37 -48.62
CA THR A 128 1.83 35.55 -50.03
C THR A 128 1.15 36.91 -50.23
N THR A 129 1.07 37.39 -51.47
CA THR A 129 0.21 38.54 -51.80
C THR A 129 -1.19 38.06 -52.17
N LEU A 130 -2.25 38.74 -51.72
CA LEU A 130 -3.64 38.29 -51.94
C LEU A 130 -4.22 38.73 -53.30
N ALA A 131 -3.51 39.56 -54.04
CA ALA A 131 -3.85 40.01 -55.39
C ALA A 131 -2.58 40.40 -56.17
N GLU A 132 -2.67 40.38 -57.50
CA GLU A 132 -1.61 40.89 -58.38
C GLU A 132 -1.39 42.39 -58.15
N GLY A 133 -0.13 42.84 -58.24
CA GLY A 133 0.23 44.24 -58.00
C GLY A 133 0.21 44.69 -56.54
N SER A 134 0.17 43.74 -55.59
CA SER A 134 0.28 44.05 -54.16
C SER A 134 1.68 44.56 -53.79
N LEU A 135 1.76 45.36 -52.73
CA LEU A 135 3.02 45.91 -52.20
C LEU A 135 3.53 45.20 -50.95
N ASP A 136 2.65 44.47 -50.25
CA ASP A 136 2.93 43.85 -48.95
C ASP A 136 2.53 42.36 -48.97
N CYS A 137 3.39 41.52 -48.41
CA CYS A 137 3.14 40.09 -48.21
C CYS A 137 2.31 39.85 -46.94
N ALA A 138 1.23 39.09 -47.03
CA ALA A 138 0.33 38.72 -45.94
C ALA A 138 0.48 37.23 -45.55
N PRO A 139 0.28 36.85 -44.28
CA PRO A 139 0.45 35.46 -43.85
C PRO A 139 -0.56 34.52 -44.50
N ILE A 140 -0.11 33.34 -44.93
CA ILE A 140 -0.96 32.32 -45.57
C ILE A 140 -1.88 31.69 -44.50
N PRO A 141 -3.22 31.67 -44.71
CA PRO A 141 -4.16 31.08 -43.76
C PRO A 141 -4.18 29.55 -43.86
N CYS A 142 -3.19 28.89 -43.26
CA CYS A 142 -3.18 27.44 -43.08
C CYS A 142 -4.01 27.00 -41.86
N PRO A 143 -4.76 25.88 -41.94
CA PRO A 143 -5.42 25.27 -40.77
C PRO A 143 -4.43 24.77 -39.71
N SER A 144 -4.86 24.72 -38.46
CA SER A 144 -4.09 24.18 -37.33
C SER A 144 -3.54 22.78 -37.62
N GLY A 145 -2.26 22.55 -37.29
CA GLY A 145 -1.57 21.29 -37.58
C GLY A 145 -0.93 21.20 -38.97
N THR A 146 -1.01 22.27 -39.79
CA THR A 146 -0.34 22.40 -41.09
C THR A 146 0.51 23.67 -41.17
N PHE A 147 1.57 23.66 -41.98
CA PHE A 147 2.52 24.76 -42.20
C PHE A 147 2.72 24.98 -43.71
N ASN A 148 3.25 26.12 -44.14
CA ASN A 148 3.59 26.34 -45.55
C ASN A 148 5.01 26.88 -45.70
N TYR A 149 5.84 26.15 -46.44
CA TYR A 149 7.22 26.48 -46.75
C TYR A 149 7.42 27.01 -48.18
N ASP A 150 6.39 26.95 -49.04
CA ASP A 150 6.48 27.41 -50.43
C ASP A 150 6.24 28.92 -50.53
N THR A 151 7.17 29.61 -51.18
CA THR A 151 7.06 31.02 -51.53
C THR A 151 6.30 31.19 -52.83
N GLY A 152 5.07 31.71 -52.74
CA GLY A 152 4.39 32.35 -53.87
C GLY A 152 3.46 31.51 -54.76
N GLY A 153 2.83 30.45 -54.25
CA GLY A 153 1.75 29.74 -54.96
C GLY A 153 0.37 30.38 -54.81
N PHE A 154 -0.46 30.35 -55.87
CA PHE A 154 -1.87 30.83 -55.87
C PHE A 154 -2.84 29.95 -55.05
N GLN A 155 -2.38 28.81 -54.54
CA GLN A 155 -3.16 27.94 -53.65
C GLN A 155 -2.36 27.67 -52.37
N PRO A 156 -3.02 27.64 -51.19
CA PRO A 156 -2.34 27.35 -49.92
C PRO A 156 -1.88 25.89 -49.90
N ASN A 157 -0.62 25.65 -50.27
CA ASN A 157 0.03 24.35 -50.22
C ASN A 157 0.48 24.02 -48.78
N CYS A 158 -0.49 23.98 -47.86
CA CYS A 158 -0.22 23.72 -46.45
C CYS A 158 0.16 22.26 -46.25
N ALA A 159 1.45 22.00 -46.06
CA ALA A 159 1.98 20.70 -45.71
C ALA A 159 1.58 20.33 -44.27
N PRO A 160 1.20 19.07 -44.01
CA PRO A 160 0.88 18.63 -42.65
C PRO A 160 2.14 18.63 -41.77
N CYS A 161 2.00 19.01 -40.50
CA CYS A 161 3.10 18.89 -39.55
C CYS A 161 3.33 17.42 -39.17
N PRO A 162 4.60 16.93 -39.20
CA PRO A 162 4.91 15.53 -38.91
C PRO A 162 4.48 15.13 -37.50
N ALA A 163 4.39 13.82 -37.26
CA ALA A 163 4.08 13.28 -35.95
C ALA A 163 5.05 13.83 -34.89
N GLY A 164 4.52 14.19 -33.72
CA GLY A 164 5.22 14.91 -32.67
C GLY A 164 5.29 16.44 -32.81
N PHE A 165 4.82 17.03 -33.92
CA PHE A 165 4.91 18.48 -34.15
C PHE A 165 3.55 19.11 -34.51
N THR A 166 3.32 20.34 -34.06
CA THR A 166 2.11 21.15 -34.32
C THR A 166 2.45 22.58 -34.73
N THR A 167 1.52 23.31 -35.32
CA THR A 167 1.54 24.78 -35.33
C THR A 167 0.84 25.31 -34.07
N ASN A 168 1.23 26.48 -33.59
CA ASN A 168 0.35 27.25 -32.72
C ASN A 168 -0.78 27.83 -33.59
N GLU A 169 -1.95 28.12 -33.03
CA GLU A 169 -3.14 28.47 -33.85
C GLU A 169 -3.08 29.88 -34.49
N ALA A 170 -1.89 30.45 -34.70
CA ALA A 170 -1.67 31.67 -35.46
C ALA A 170 -1.43 31.35 -36.95
N THR A 171 -2.16 32.03 -37.83
CA THR A 171 -2.00 31.96 -39.28
C THR A 171 -0.63 32.44 -39.75
N GLY A 172 -0.02 31.76 -40.74
CA GLY A 172 1.25 32.16 -41.35
C GLY A 172 2.51 31.48 -40.82
N GLN A 173 2.40 30.35 -40.11
CA GLN A 173 3.56 29.64 -39.58
C GLN A 173 4.31 28.87 -40.68
N ALA A 174 5.59 29.22 -40.90
CA ALA A 174 6.45 28.63 -41.94
C ALA A 174 7.15 27.31 -41.53
N SER A 175 6.98 26.87 -40.28
CA SER A 175 7.59 25.65 -39.74
C SER A 175 6.76 25.09 -38.58
N CYS A 176 6.92 23.81 -38.26
CA CYS A 176 6.23 23.18 -37.13
C CYS A 176 7.02 23.28 -35.83
N MET A 177 6.33 23.44 -34.71
CA MET A 177 6.90 23.40 -33.36
C MET A 177 6.77 22.00 -32.76
N ALA A 178 7.78 21.59 -32.00
CA ALA A 178 7.79 20.33 -31.27
C ALA A 178 6.71 20.33 -30.17
N CYS A 179 6.03 19.20 -29.96
CA CYS A 179 5.15 19.03 -28.81
C CYS A 179 5.96 19.06 -27.50
N PRO A 180 5.58 19.87 -26.50
CA PRO A 180 6.31 19.93 -25.23
C PRO A 180 6.19 18.63 -24.44
N VAL A 181 7.17 18.37 -23.57
CA VAL A 181 7.26 17.15 -22.76
C VAL A 181 5.95 16.88 -22.00
N GLY A 182 5.48 15.63 -22.05
CA GLY A 182 4.20 15.19 -21.47
C GLY A 182 3.01 15.34 -22.42
N THR A 183 3.23 15.88 -23.62
CA THR A 183 2.25 15.87 -24.73
C THR A 183 2.88 15.25 -25.98
N PHE A 184 2.08 14.56 -26.78
CA PHE A 184 2.52 13.84 -27.97
C PHE A 184 1.57 14.08 -29.14
N LYS A 185 1.97 13.64 -30.33
CA LYS A 185 1.10 13.65 -31.51
C LYS A 185 1.39 12.44 -32.41
N ALA A 186 0.54 11.43 -32.34
CA ALA A 186 0.71 10.15 -33.06
C ALA A 186 0.69 10.28 -34.59
N THR A 187 -0.08 11.22 -35.12
CA THR A 187 -0.37 11.35 -36.55
C THR A 187 0.11 12.67 -37.13
N GLU A 188 0.56 12.61 -38.37
CA GLU A 188 0.90 13.78 -39.18
C GLU A 188 -0.37 14.60 -39.50
N GLY A 189 -0.26 15.93 -39.51
CA GLY A 189 -1.30 16.86 -39.98
C GLY A 189 -2.48 17.17 -39.04
N GLU A 190 -2.62 16.48 -37.90
CA GLU A 190 -3.84 16.56 -37.10
C GLU A 190 -3.69 17.33 -35.78
N GLY A 191 -4.23 18.55 -35.71
CA GLY A 191 -4.54 19.26 -34.47
C GLY A 191 -3.35 19.61 -33.55
N ALA A 192 -3.70 20.03 -32.33
CA ALA A 192 -2.77 20.35 -31.25
C ALA A 192 -2.26 19.08 -30.54
N CYS A 193 -1.15 19.21 -29.81
CA CYS A 193 -0.55 18.11 -29.04
C CYS A 193 -1.53 17.57 -27.99
N VAL A 194 -1.65 16.24 -27.93
CA VAL A 194 -2.52 15.52 -27.00
C VAL A 194 -1.73 15.23 -25.72
N PRO A 195 -2.27 15.48 -24.52
CA PRO A 195 -1.59 15.09 -23.28
C PRO A 195 -1.50 13.56 -23.16
N CYS A 196 -0.41 13.06 -22.57
CA CYS A 196 -0.29 11.64 -22.27
C CYS A 196 -1.34 11.18 -21.24
N ASP A 197 -1.81 9.93 -21.37
CA ASP A 197 -2.68 9.30 -20.38
C ASP A 197 -1.99 9.20 -19.00
N SER A 198 -2.80 9.12 -17.93
CA SER A 198 -2.33 9.19 -16.55
C SER A 198 -1.23 8.15 -16.24
N GLY A 199 -0.01 8.62 -16.01
CA GLY A 199 1.15 7.79 -15.69
C GLY A 199 2.17 7.63 -16.84
N LEU A 200 1.94 8.22 -18.01
CA LEU A 200 2.90 8.24 -19.11
C LEU A 200 3.44 9.66 -19.36
N THR A 201 4.63 9.75 -19.97
CA THR A 201 5.24 10.99 -20.46
C THR A 201 6.06 10.71 -21.73
N THR A 202 6.51 11.76 -22.41
CA THR A 202 7.48 11.69 -23.51
C THR A 202 8.91 11.84 -22.98
N SER A 203 9.91 11.32 -23.69
CA SER A 203 11.34 11.50 -23.34
C SER A 203 11.78 12.94 -23.54
N ASP A 204 11.40 13.49 -24.69
CA ASP A 204 11.88 14.74 -25.25
C ASP A 204 10.69 15.56 -25.77
N GLU A 205 10.99 16.81 -26.14
CA GLU A 205 10.09 17.61 -26.97
C GLU A 205 10.04 17.01 -28.38
N GLY A 206 8.85 17.00 -28.99
CA GLY A 206 8.66 16.53 -30.37
C GLY A 206 8.33 15.05 -30.51
N SER A 207 7.96 14.35 -29.42
CA SER A 207 7.67 12.92 -29.49
C SER A 207 6.34 12.62 -30.18
N SER A 208 6.38 11.63 -31.07
CA SER A 208 5.19 11.08 -31.73
C SER A 208 4.43 10.07 -30.86
N THR A 209 5.00 9.58 -29.76
CA THR A 209 4.33 8.64 -28.84
C THR A 209 4.64 8.95 -27.36
N CYS A 210 3.77 8.50 -26.45
CA CYS A 210 4.05 8.49 -25.01
C CYS A 210 4.83 7.23 -24.63
N ASP A 211 6.11 7.16 -25.03
CA ASP A 211 6.99 6.02 -24.78
C ASP A 211 8.24 6.40 -23.97
N VAL A 212 8.05 6.85 -22.73
CA VAL A 212 9.01 6.57 -21.65
C VAL A 212 8.28 5.95 -20.47
N SER A 213 8.85 4.87 -19.95
CA SER A 213 8.44 4.27 -18.70
C SER A 213 8.66 5.26 -17.55
N SER A 214 7.60 5.93 -17.12
CA SER A 214 7.54 6.32 -15.72
C SER A 214 7.66 5.03 -14.91
N CYS A 215 8.57 5.01 -13.95
CA CYS A 215 8.80 3.82 -13.16
C CYS A 215 7.56 3.58 -12.31
N ALA A 216 6.78 2.54 -12.66
CA ALA A 216 5.54 2.18 -11.99
C ALA A 216 5.76 2.08 -10.47
N ALA A 217 4.71 2.32 -9.67
CA ALA A 217 4.80 2.26 -8.21
C ALA A 217 5.56 0.98 -7.76
N GLY A 218 6.47 1.14 -6.80
CA GLY A 218 7.44 0.14 -6.38
C GLY A 218 8.72 0.09 -7.22
N THR A 219 8.87 0.93 -8.24
CA THR A 219 10.12 1.13 -8.99
C THR A 219 10.54 2.59 -9.00
N TYR A 220 11.83 2.85 -9.29
CA TYR A 220 12.43 4.17 -9.40
C TYR A 220 13.38 4.27 -10.60
N ARG A 221 13.58 5.48 -11.12
CA ARG A 221 14.46 5.74 -12.27
C ARG A 221 15.94 5.70 -11.85
N LEU A 222 16.76 4.92 -12.55
CA LEU A 222 18.21 4.98 -12.40
C LEU A 222 18.79 6.20 -13.14
N PRO A 223 19.69 6.99 -12.53
CA PRO A 223 20.26 8.18 -13.17
C PRO A 223 21.00 7.93 -14.48
N ASP A 224 21.60 6.74 -14.63
CA ASP A 224 22.61 6.44 -15.65
C ASP A 224 22.14 5.51 -16.79
N GLU A 225 20.91 4.98 -16.74
CA GLU A 225 20.44 3.95 -17.69
C GLU A 225 19.05 4.20 -18.33
N ASP A 226 18.27 5.19 -17.87
CA ASP A 226 16.84 5.33 -18.21
C ASP A 226 15.98 4.06 -17.95
N THR A 227 16.50 3.13 -17.15
CA THR A 227 15.82 1.92 -16.71
C THR A 227 15.18 2.09 -15.33
N CYS A 228 14.09 1.35 -15.11
CA CYS A 228 13.38 1.34 -13.84
C CYS A 228 13.86 0.19 -12.95
N ALA A 229 14.56 0.53 -11.87
CA ALA A 229 14.94 -0.42 -10.83
C ALA A 229 13.79 -0.61 -9.83
N ARG A 230 13.63 -1.83 -9.31
CA ARG A 230 12.73 -2.05 -8.16
C ARG A 230 13.29 -1.38 -6.92
N CYS A 231 12.41 -0.76 -6.13
CA CYS A 231 12.77 -0.29 -4.80
C CYS A 231 13.32 -1.45 -3.98
N PRO A 232 14.54 -1.35 -3.42
CA PRO A 232 15.11 -2.41 -2.61
C PRO A 232 14.26 -2.66 -1.36
N ALA A 233 14.35 -3.87 -0.80
CA ALA A 233 13.72 -4.19 0.49
C ALA A 233 14.13 -3.15 1.54
N GLY A 234 13.19 -2.74 2.39
CA GLY A 234 13.31 -1.58 3.27
C GLY A 234 12.79 -0.26 2.68
N SER A 235 12.49 -0.20 1.38
CA SER A 235 12.02 1.02 0.72
C SER A 235 10.86 0.77 -0.25
N VAL A 236 10.08 1.81 -0.52
CA VAL A 236 8.89 1.78 -1.37
C VAL A 236 8.80 3.00 -2.28
N SER A 237 7.92 2.90 -3.27
CA SER A 237 7.54 4.00 -4.17
C SER A 237 6.02 3.93 -4.33
N GLU A 238 5.30 4.86 -3.70
CA GLU A 238 3.83 4.85 -3.66
C GLU A 238 3.19 5.24 -4.99
N THR A 239 3.87 6.12 -5.73
CA THR A 239 3.40 6.71 -6.99
C THR A 239 4.34 6.37 -8.14
N ALA A 240 3.79 6.22 -9.35
CA ALA A 240 4.62 6.06 -10.54
C ALA A 240 5.48 7.31 -10.81
N GLY A 241 6.65 7.13 -11.42
CA GLY A 241 7.58 8.21 -11.78
C GLY A 241 8.50 8.66 -10.64
N ALA A 242 8.78 7.82 -9.66
CA ALA A 242 9.73 8.16 -8.59
C ALA A 242 11.19 8.15 -9.07
N ASP A 243 11.96 9.19 -8.74
CA ASP A 243 13.42 9.24 -8.99
C ASP A 243 14.24 8.55 -7.88
N SER A 244 13.61 8.23 -6.74
CA SER A 244 14.22 7.51 -5.62
C SER A 244 13.15 6.82 -4.80
N CYS A 245 13.53 5.80 -4.03
CA CYS A 245 12.62 5.10 -3.13
C CYS A 245 12.67 5.68 -1.71
N THR A 246 11.50 5.84 -1.11
CA THR A 246 11.36 6.29 0.27
C THR A 246 11.60 5.12 1.21
N LEU A 247 12.44 5.28 2.22
CA LEU A 247 12.61 4.27 3.27
C LEU A 247 11.32 4.12 4.08
N CYS A 248 11.03 2.89 4.50
CA CYS A 248 9.95 2.66 5.46
C CYS A 248 10.29 3.31 6.80
N ALA A 249 9.38 4.14 7.31
CA ALA A 249 9.52 4.79 8.61
C ALA A 249 9.54 3.75 9.75
N GLU A 250 10.08 4.12 10.92
CA GLU A 250 10.08 3.24 12.10
C GLU A 250 8.68 2.68 12.40
N GLY A 251 8.62 1.39 12.75
CA GLY A 251 7.35 0.66 12.93
C GLY A 251 6.78 0.08 11.64
N THR A 252 7.35 0.41 10.48
CA THR A 252 6.94 -0.14 9.17
C THR A 252 8.13 -0.74 8.40
N PHE A 253 7.88 -1.75 7.57
CA PHE A 253 8.91 -2.53 6.90
C PHE A 253 8.51 -2.92 5.46
N ALA A 254 9.50 -3.16 4.60
CA ALA A 254 9.29 -3.69 3.25
C ALA A 254 10.13 -4.96 3.05
N PRO A 255 9.55 -6.18 3.20
CA PRO A 255 10.32 -7.43 3.22
C PRO A 255 10.88 -7.85 1.85
N THR A 256 10.35 -7.29 0.77
CA THR A 256 10.72 -7.64 -0.61
C THR A 256 10.89 -6.39 -1.45
N ALA A 257 11.74 -6.49 -2.48
CA ALA A 257 11.93 -5.41 -3.43
C ALA A 257 10.71 -5.26 -4.37
N GLY A 258 10.36 -4.02 -4.71
CA GLY A 258 9.24 -3.71 -5.59
C GLY A 258 7.91 -3.40 -4.90
N LEU A 259 7.91 -3.11 -3.60
CA LEU A 259 6.70 -2.77 -2.84
C LEU A 259 6.24 -1.33 -3.07
N THR A 260 4.93 -1.15 -3.16
CA THR A 260 4.26 0.15 -3.34
C THR A 260 3.90 0.82 -2.02
N ALA A 261 3.89 0.09 -0.90
CA ALA A 261 3.57 0.61 0.42
C ALA A 261 4.26 -0.23 1.49
N CYS A 262 4.68 0.41 2.58
CA CYS A 262 5.30 -0.28 3.71
C CYS A 262 4.25 -1.07 4.51
N GLN A 263 4.65 -2.24 5.00
CA GLN A 263 3.84 -3.08 5.87
C GLN A 263 4.05 -2.63 7.32
N ALA A 264 2.98 -2.47 8.08
CA ALA A 264 3.04 -2.04 9.47
C ALA A 264 3.29 -3.24 10.41
N CYS A 265 4.03 -3.02 11.50
CA CYS A 265 4.21 -4.03 12.54
C CYS A 265 2.95 -4.18 13.42
N ASP A 266 2.67 -5.41 13.85
CA ASP A 266 1.58 -5.69 14.79
C ASP A 266 1.80 -5.01 16.16
N PRO A 267 0.74 -4.68 16.92
CA PRO A 267 0.86 -4.09 18.26
C PRO A 267 1.80 -4.86 19.19
N GLY A 268 2.65 -4.12 19.90
CA GLY A 268 3.74 -4.66 20.72
C GLY A 268 5.03 -4.98 19.97
N PHE A 269 5.09 -4.79 18.64
CA PHE A 269 6.32 -4.92 17.83
C PHE A 269 6.65 -3.60 17.12
N THR A 270 7.94 -3.39 16.87
CA THR A 270 8.49 -2.23 16.15
C THR A 270 9.65 -2.69 15.25
N THR A 271 10.15 -1.83 14.39
CA THR A 271 11.39 -2.05 13.62
C THR A 271 12.62 -1.53 14.39
N GLN A 272 13.82 -1.97 14.00
CA GLN A 272 15.09 -1.37 14.45
C GLN A 272 15.50 -0.24 13.49
N GLY A 273 14.81 0.89 13.58
CA GLY A 273 15.07 2.05 12.72
C GLY A 273 14.26 2.07 11.42
N GLU A 274 14.50 3.11 10.63
CA GLU A 274 13.98 3.29 9.28
C GLU A 274 14.63 2.29 8.29
N GLY A 275 13.97 2.02 7.17
CA GLY A 275 14.51 1.16 6.11
C GLY A 275 14.45 -0.33 6.43
N ALA A 276 13.64 -0.75 7.39
CA ALA A 276 13.60 -2.13 7.87
C ALA A 276 12.97 -3.11 6.86
N THR A 277 13.50 -4.33 6.82
CA THR A 277 12.98 -5.44 5.99
C THR A 277 12.09 -6.40 6.78
N SER A 278 12.00 -6.25 8.10
CA SER A 278 11.12 -7.00 8.97
C SER A 278 10.90 -6.24 10.28
N CYS A 279 9.80 -6.54 10.98
CA CYS A 279 9.67 -6.18 12.39
C CYS A 279 10.77 -6.85 13.24
N SER A 280 11.09 -6.26 14.39
CA SER A 280 11.94 -6.88 15.39
C SER A 280 11.35 -8.24 15.80
N PRO A 281 12.15 -9.32 15.87
CA PRO A 281 11.69 -10.61 16.37
C PRO A 281 11.42 -10.59 17.88
N LEU A 282 11.93 -9.58 18.59
CA LEU A 282 11.65 -9.31 19.99
C LEU A 282 10.57 -8.23 20.09
N PRO A 283 9.52 -8.42 20.91
CA PRO A 283 8.53 -7.37 21.17
C PRO A 283 9.15 -6.23 21.98
N CYS A 284 8.39 -5.14 22.19
CA CYS A 284 8.79 -4.01 23.02
C CYS A 284 9.33 -4.46 24.40
N ASP A 285 10.45 -3.87 24.83
CA ASP A 285 11.11 -4.20 26.11
C ASP A 285 10.18 -3.96 27.31
N ALA A 286 10.38 -4.73 28.37
CA ALA A 286 9.58 -4.62 29.60
C ALA A 286 9.61 -3.18 30.17
N GLY A 287 8.43 -2.69 30.53
CA GLY A 287 8.17 -1.30 30.89
C GLY A 287 7.80 -0.39 29.71
N THR A 288 7.87 -0.87 28.47
CA THR A 288 7.40 -0.16 27.27
C THR A 288 6.25 -0.92 26.59
N PHE A 289 5.49 -0.21 25.74
CA PHE A 289 4.38 -0.76 24.98
C PHE A 289 4.17 -0.02 23.66
N ASN A 290 3.43 -0.64 22.74
CA ASN A 290 2.78 0.05 21.64
C ASN A 290 1.41 -0.59 21.32
N ALA A 291 0.34 0.19 21.43
CA ALA A 291 -1.03 -0.26 21.17
C ALA A 291 -1.43 -0.27 19.69
N ASP A 292 -0.80 0.56 18.86
CA ASP A 292 -1.26 0.83 17.50
C ASP A 292 -0.37 0.14 16.45
N THR A 293 -1.02 -0.48 15.46
CA THR A 293 -0.33 -1.13 14.33
C THR A 293 0.55 -0.13 13.60
N GLY A 294 1.84 -0.43 13.48
CA GLY A 294 2.84 0.38 12.78
C GLY A 294 3.43 1.55 13.56
N ALA A 295 3.07 1.75 14.83
CA ALA A 295 3.65 2.84 15.61
C ALA A 295 5.04 2.49 16.20
N ALA A 296 5.87 3.51 16.31
CA ALA A 296 7.22 3.45 16.86
C ALA A 296 7.66 4.85 17.36
N PRO A 297 8.67 4.92 18.25
CA PRO A 297 9.23 3.81 19.02
C PRO A 297 8.25 3.29 20.09
N CYS A 298 8.58 2.18 20.75
CA CYS A 298 7.82 1.71 21.91
C CYS A 298 7.76 2.80 23.00
N SER A 299 6.57 3.12 23.47
CA SER A 299 6.33 4.16 24.47
C SER A 299 6.50 3.62 25.89
N ALA A 300 7.10 4.41 26.78
CA ALA A 300 7.21 4.04 28.19
C ALA A 300 5.83 3.99 28.87
N CYS A 301 5.56 2.95 29.65
CA CYS A 301 4.31 2.88 30.42
C CYS A 301 4.22 4.03 31.44
N PRO A 302 3.10 4.76 31.53
CA PRO A 302 2.95 5.86 32.46
C PRO A 302 2.95 5.38 33.92
N ALA A 303 3.31 6.27 34.84
CA ALA A 303 3.20 6.01 36.28
C ALA A 303 1.76 5.56 36.64
N GLY A 304 1.66 4.60 37.55
CA GLY A 304 0.41 3.87 37.81
C GLY A 304 0.27 2.55 37.06
N THR A 305 1.14 2.30 36.07
CA THR A 305 1.07 1.13 35.19
C THR A 305 2.45 0.52 34.94
N TYR A 306 2.48 -0.72 34.43
CA TYR A 306 3.69 -1.47 34.11
C TYR A 306 3.51 -2.32 32.84
N GLN A 307 4.62 -2.87 32.33
CA GLN A 307 4.59 -3.92 31.30
C GLN A 307 5.65 -4.98 31.58
N ASP A 308 5.27 -6.24 31.70
CA ASP A 308 6.21 -7.35 31.97
C ASP A 308 6.96 -7.84 30.72
N GLY A 309 6.56 -7.38 29.53
CA GLY A 309 7.10 -7.82 28.24
C GLY A 309 6.40 -9.04 27.64
N SER A 310 5.39 -9.61 28.32
CA SER A 310 4.65 -10.79 27.84
C SER A 310 3.69 -10.45 26.70
N THR A 311 3.06 -9.27 26.75
CA THR A 311 2.14 -8.75 25.73
C THR A 311 2.18 -7.22 25.70
N PRO A 312 3.22 -6.57 25.17
CA PRO A 312 3.43 -5.13 25.32
C PRO A 312 2.63 -4.29 24.31
N ASN A 313 1.35 -4.59 24.16
CA ASN A 313 0.39 -3.78 23.41
C ASN A 313 -0.42 -2.82 24.31
N ALA A 314 -0.40 -3.00 25.63
CA ALA A 314 -1.05 -2.11 26.57
C ALA A 314 -0.36 -2.17 27.95
N CYS A 315 -0.34 -1.07 28.69
CA CYS A 315 0.17 -1.08 30.06
C CYS A 315 -0.86 -1.66 31.03
N GLN A 316 -0.41 -2.56 31.90
CA GLN A 316 -1.23 -3.15 32.96
C GLN A 316 -1.25 -2.19 34.16
N PRO A 317 -2.42 -1.88 34.75
CA PRO A 317 -2.47 -1.04 35.95
C PRO A 317 -1.85 -1.77 37.15
N CYS A 318 -1.21 -1.03 38.05
CA CYS A 318 -0.81 -1.60 39.33
C CYS A 318 -2.04 -2.00 40.13
N GLY A 319 -2.11 -3.28 40.50
CA GLY A 319 -3.19 -3.83 41.32
C GLY A 319 -3.21 -3.28 42.75
N ALA A 320 -4.23 -3.68 43.50
CA ALA A 320 -4.46 -3.27 44.88
C ALA A 320 -3.18 -3.31 45.75
N ASN A 321 -2.92 -2.23 46.49
CA ASN A 321 -1.75 -2.08 47.37
C ASN A 321 -0.38 -2.19 46.67
N ARG A 322 -0.32 -2.09 45.35
CA ARG A 322 0.93 -1.94 44.58
C ARG A 322 1.01 -0.56 43.95
N VAL A 323 2.22 -0.08 43.71
CA VAL A 323 2.48 1.20 43.07
C VAL A 323 3.62 1.15 42.07
N GLN A 324 3.58 2.08 41.12
CA GLN A 324 4.70 2.40 40.27
C GLN A 324 4.75 3.92 40.00
N PRO A 325 5.50 4.69 40.81
CA PRO A 325 5.53 6.15 40.69
C PRO A 325 6.36 6.67 39.51
N ALA A 326 7.20 5.82 38.90
CA ALA A 326 8.01 6.17 37.73
C ALA A 326 7.40 5.58 36.44
N ALA A 327 7.62 6.26 35.30
CA ALA A 327 7.29 5.71 33.99
C ALA A 327 8.35 4.69 33.52
N GLY A 328 7.98 3.83 32.57
CA GLY A 328 8.90 2.93 31.88
C GLY A 328 9.30 1.68 32.68
N GLN A 329 8.38 1.11 33.46
CA GLN A 329 8.73 0.14 34.52
C GLN A 329 8.13 -1.25 34.29
N ALA A 330 8.94 -2.27 34.55
CA ALA A 330 8.61 -3.66 34.25
C ALA A 330 7.66 -4.35 35.26
N SER A 331 7.45 -3.76 36.43
CA SER A 331 6.62 -4.31 37.50
C SER A 331 6.19 -3.24 38.51
N CYS A 332 5.20 -3.56 39.36
CA CYS A 332 4.77 -2.70 40.45
C CYS A 332 5.35 -3.13 41.80
N LEU A 333 5.75 -2.15 42.59
CA LEU A 333 6.29 -2.26 43.94
C LEU A 333 5.15 -2.44 44.94
N ASP A 334 5.30 -3.32 45.93
CA ASP A 334 4.35 -3.45 47.03
C ASP A 334 4.37 -2.23 47.95
N CYS A 335 3.20 -1.77 48.41
CA CYS A 335 3.11 -0.69 49.39
C CYS A 335 3.66 -1.12 50.76
N PRO A 336 4.21 -0.18 51.55
CA PRO A 336 4.57 -0.45 52.94
C PRO A 336 3.37 -0.97 53.75
N ALA A 337 3.61 -1.86 54.71
CA ALA A 337 2.58 -2.53 55.50
C ALA A 337 1.51 -1.56 56.06
N GLY A 338 0.24 -1.91 55.87
CA GLY A 338 -0.91 -1.09 56.27
C GLY A 338 -1.25 0.07 55.32
N LYS A 339 -0.44 0.32 54.29
CA LYS A 339 -0.72 1.30 53.23
C LYS A 339 -1.10 0.62 51.92
N GLY A 340 -1.83 1.36 51.10
CA GLY A 340 -2.27 0.93 49.78
C GLY A 340 -2.48 2.12 48.84
N SER A 341 -2.94 1.83 47.63
CA SER A 341 -3.05 2.79 46.54
C SER A 341 -4.37 2.58 45.78
N LEU A 342 -4.98 3.68 45.36
CA LEU A 342 -6.18 3.70 44.49
C LEU A 342 -5.84 4.08 43.04
N ASP A 343 -4.70 4.75 42.83
CA ASP A 343 -4.24 5.27 41.54
C ASP A 343 -3.11 4.41 40.93
N GLY A 344 -2.54 3.48 41.71
CA GLY A 344 -1.34 2.73 41.34
C GLY A 344 -0.06 3.58 41.38
N ILE A 345 -0.12 4.85 41.78
CA ILE A 345 1.02 5.78 41.74
C ILE A 345 1.63 5.94 43.14
N ASN A 346 0.79 6.17 44.17
CA ASN A 346 1.28 6.49 45.51
C ASN A 346 0.58 5.70 46.64
N CYS A 347 1.36 5.27 47.63
CA CYS A 347 0.88 4.60 48.84
C CYS A 347 0.40 5.60 49.91
N VAL A 348 -0.70 6.30 49.62
CA VAL A 348 -1.28 7.34 50.50
C VAL A 348 -2.48 6.82 51.30
N TYR A 349 -3.19 5.82 50.78
CA TYR A 349 -4.40 5.28 51.41
C TYR A 349 -4.05 4.19 52.42
N PRO A 350 -4.92 3.90 53.40
CA PRO A 350 -4.81 2.66 54.16
C PRO A 350 -5.15 1.46 53.26
N ALA A 351 -4.44 0.35 53.46
CA ALA A 351 -4.87 -0.95 52.97
C ALA A 351 -6.10 -1.41 53.77
N CYS A 352 -7.00 -2.19 53.16
CA CYS A 352 -8.07 -2.80 53.94
C CYS A 352 -7.49 -3.73 55.01
N ALA A 353 -7.97 -3.61 56.26
CA ALA A 353 -7.49 -4.45 57.35
C ALA A 353 -7.99 -5.90 57.16
N PRO A 354 -7.31 -6.92 57.73
CA PRO A 354 -7.83 -8.28 57.76
C PRO A 354 -9.28 -8.32 58.26
N GLY A 355 -10.11 -9.15 57.62
CA GLY A 355 -11.56 -9.19 57.81
C GLY A 355 -12.34 -8.14 57.01
N THR A 356 -11.68 -7.24 56.27
CA THR A 356 -12.32 -6.22 55.42
C THR A 356 -11.79 -6.26 53.99
N TYR A 357 -12.59 -5.81 53.02
CA TYR A 357 -12.25 -5.77 51.60
C TYR A 357 -12.77 -4.49 50.92
N SER A 358 -12.25 -4.17 49.74
CA SER A 358 -12.86 -3.19 48.83
C SER A 358 -12.55 -3.60 47.39
N PRO A 359 -13.31 -3.17 46.35
CA PRO A 359 -13.00 -3.53 44.96
C PRO A 359 -11.57 -3.17 44.51
N THR A 360 -10.96 -2.19 45.17
CA THR A 360 -9.59 -1.70 44.97
C THR A 360 -8.58 -2.20 45.99
N GLY A 361 -8.99 -3.01 46.97
CA GLY A 361 -8.19 -3.53 48.10
C GLY A 361 -7.59 -2.50 49.07
N SER A 362 -7.60 -1.22 48.70
CA SER A 362 -7.20 -0.07 49.51
C SER A 362 -8.33 0.96 49.53
N GLY A 363 -8.29 1.89 50.47
CA GLY A 363 -9.19 3.05 50.50
C GLY A 363 -9.77 3.36 51.90
N PRO A 364 -10.44 4.51 52.07
CA PRO A 364 -11.01 4.91 53.36
C PRO A 364 -12.27 4.12 53.77
N ASN A 365 -12.90 3.41 52.83
CA ASN A 365 -14.20 2.75 52.99
C ASN A 365 -14.10 1.26 52.63
N CYS A 366 -13.36 0.49 53.41
CA CYS A 366 -13.38 -0.97 53.30
C CYS A 366 -14.65 -1.52 53.93
N ALA A 367 -15.27 -2.51 53.28
CA ALA A 367 -16.45 -3.22 53.76
C ALA A 367 -16.03 -4.47 54.55
N ASP A 368 -16.74 -4.78 55.63
CA ASP A 368 -16.54 -6.01 56.38
C ASP A 368 -16.87 -7.24 55.54
N CYS A 369 -16.08 -8.30 55.67
CA CYS A 369 -16.47 -9.63 55.18
C CYS A 369 -17.78 -10.05 55.85
N ALA A 370 -18.74 -10.55 55.09
CA ALA A 370 -20.02 -11.01 55.61
C ALA A 370 -19.84 -12.28 56.47
N ALA A 371 -20.80 -12.57 57.36
CA ALA A 371 -20.79 -13.81 58.13
C ALA A 371 -20.74 -15.04 57.19
N GLY A 372 -19.90 -16.01 57.53
CA GLY A 372 -19.50 -17.14 56.69
C GLY A 372 -18.32 -16.87 55.75
N TRP A 373 -17.79 -15.65 55.73
CA TRP A 373 -16.65 -15.24 54.92
C TRP A 373 -15.56 -14.61 55.80
N PHE A 374 -14.31 -14.73 55.39
CA PHE A 374 -13.15 -14.25 56.12
C PHE A 374 -12.10 -13.63 55.18
N MET A 375 -11.12 -12.94 55.76
CA MET A 375 -9.90 -12.58 55.04
C MET A 375 -8.73 -12.36 56.00
N ASP A 376 -7.72 -13.22 55.95
CA ASP A 376 -6.54 -13.18 56.83
C ASP A 376 -5.50 -12.13 56.42
N GLN A 377 -5.43 -11.80 55.13
CA GLN A 377 -4.47 -10.85 54.57
C GLN A 377 -5.03 -9.42 54.50
N PRO A 378 -4.20 -8.40 54.79
CA PRO A 378 -4.56 -7.01 54.49
C PRO A 378 -4.62 -6.77 52.99
N GLY A 379 -5.41 -5.79 52.57
CA GLY A 379 -5.42 -5.29 51.20
C GLY A 379 -6.37 -6.00 50.23
N ALA A 380 -7.32 -6.78 50.75
CA ALA A 380 -8.10 -7.72 49.94
C ALA A 380 -9.14 -7.07 49.02
N THR A 381 -9.22 -7.60 47.79
CA THR A 381 -10.21 -7.18 46.78
C THR A 381 -11.55 -7.88 46.90
N GLN A 382 -11.59 -9.01 47.60
CA GLN A 382 -12.77 -9.84 47.89
C GLN A 382 -12.51 -10.68 49.15
N CYS A 383 -13.55 -11.12 49.83
CA CYS A 383 -13.43 -12.08 50.93
C CYS A 383 -13.45 -13.52 50.43
N LEU A 384 -12.88 -14.42 51.23
CA LEU A 384 -12.91 -15.87 50.99
C LEU A 384 -14.05 -16.51 51.79
N ALA A 385 -14.73 -17.51 51.20
CA ALA A 385 -15.72 -18.29 51.92
C ALA A 385 -15.03 -19.17 52.97
N CYS A 386 -15.60 -19.30 54.17
CA CYS A 386 -15.09 -20.24 55.16
C CYS A 386 -15.17 -21.67 54.61
N PRO A 387 -14.07 -22.43 54.56
CA PRO A 387 -14.07 -23.79 54.03
C PRO A 387 -14.92 -24.74 54.89
N ALA A 388 -15.32 -25.87 54.32
CA ALA A 388 -16.06 -26.93 55.01
C ALA A 388 -15.49 -27.26 56.42
N ASP A 389 -16.42 -27.53 57.35
CA ASP A 389 -16.17 -27.72 58.79
C ASP A 389 -15.58 -26.52 59.55
N THR A 390 -15.52 -25.34 58.91
CA THR A 390 -15.30 -24.05 59.55
C THR A 390 -16.48 -23.11 59.31
N PHE A 391 -16.70 -22.15 60.20
CA PHE A 391 -17.77 -21.15 60.10
C PHE A 391 -17.27 -19.77 60.54
N GLN A 392 -18.06 -18.73 60.27
CA GLN A 392 -17.82 -17.44 60.90
C GLN A 392 -19.13 -16.69 61.18
N ALA A 393 -19.49 -16.56 62.46
CA ALA A 393 -20.78 -16.00 62.88
C ALA A 393 -20.86 -14.46 62.80
N LEU A 394 -19.72 -13.77 62.87
CA LEU A 394 -19.66 -12.31 62.88
C LEU A 394 -19.09 -11.78 61.56
N PRO A 395 -19.55 -10.62 61.06
CA PRO A 395 -18.86 -9.94 59.98
C PRO A 395 -17.49 -9.40 60.46
N GLY A 396 -16.63 -9.05 59.50
CA GLY A 396 -15.39 -8.32 59.77
C GLY A 396 -14.24 -9.17 60.30
N GLN A 397 -14.30 -10.50 60.16
CA GLN A 397 -13.35 -11.42 60.81
C GLN A 397 -12.23 -11.90 59.90
N ALA A 398 -11.02 -11.98 60.46
CA ALA A 398 -9.81 -12.34 59.72
C ALA A 398 -9.62 -13.86 59.55
N TYR A 399 -10.42 -14.68 60.20
CA TYR A 399 -10.30 -16.15 60.21
C TYR A 399 -11.66 -16.80 60.44
N CYS A 400 -11.76 -18.08 60.06
CA CYS A 400 -12.91 -18.93 60.36
C CYS A 400 -12.66 -19.74 61.63
N ASP A 401 -13.71 -19.92 62.41
CA ASP A 401 -13.71 -20.75 63.60
C ASP A 401 -14.04 -22.21 63.21
N LEU A 402 -13.41 -23.18 63.86
CA LEU A 402 -13.70 -24.61 63.64
C LEU A 402 -15.07 -24.97 64.23
N CYS A 403 -15.81 -25.87 63.56
CA CYS A 403 -17.07 -26.35 64.11
C CYS A 403 -16.87 -27.08 65.47
N PRO A 404 -17.73 -26.82 66.47
CA PRO A 404 -17.68 -27.54 67.74
C PRO A 404 -17.91 -29.06 67.58
N PRO A 405 -17.42 -29.90 68.50
CA PRO A 405 -17.64 -31.34 68.46
C PRO A 405 -19.12 -31.72 68.31
N GLY A 406 -19.44 -32.52 67.29
CA GLY A 406 -20.81 -32.93 66.96
C GLY A 406 -21.58 -31.97 66.03
N ALA A 407 -20.95 -30.89 65.55
CA ALA A 407 -21.49 -29.99 64.53
C ALA A 407 -20.59 -29.99 63.28
N THR A 408 -21.18 -29.68 62.11
CA THR A 408 -20.48 -29.63 60.81
C THR A 408 -21.15 -28.58 59.91
N THR A 409 -20.48 -28.14 58.85
CA THR A 409 -21.15 -27.40 57.75
C THR A 409 -21.78 -28.33 56.70
N SER A 410 -21.72 -29.64 56.91
CA SER A 410 -22.17 -30.68 55.97
C SER A 410 -21.50 -30.57 54.60
N GLY A 411 -20.19 -30.32 54.59
CA GLY A 411 -19.40 -30.18 53.36
C GLY A 411 -19.68 -28.90 52.56
N ARG A 412 -20.31 -27.88 53.17
CA ARG A 412 -20.59 -26.60 52.53
C ARG A 412 -19.62 -25.54 53.00
N ASP A 413 -19.09 -24.78 52.06
CA ASP A 413 -18.34 -23.55 52.34
C ASP A 413 -19.31 -22.39 52.67
N GLY A 414 -18.75 -21.28 53.17
CA GLY A 414 -19.48 -20.01 53.30
C GLY A 414 -20.49 -19.96 54.45
N GLN A 415 -20.41 -20.85 55.44
CA GLN A 415 -21.43 -20.95 56.49
C GLN A 415 -21.20 -19.98 57.65
N ALA A 416 -22.26 -19.24 58.00
CA ALA A 416 -22.27 -18.36 59.18
C ALA A 416 -22.45 -19.12 60.51
N SER A 417 -22.80 -20.40 60.47
CA SER A 417 -22.97 -21.26 61.65
C SER A 417 -22.84 -22.74 61.28
N CYS A 418 -22.38 -23.55 62.23
CA CYS A 418 -22.39 -25.00 62.08
C CYS A 418 -23.78 -25.57 62.36
N LEU A 419 -24.16 -26.61 61.61
CA LEU A 419 -25.41 -27.33 61.79
C LEU A 419 -25.28 -28.31 62.96
N THR A 420 -26.02 -28.07 64.03
CA THR A 420 -26.15 -28.94 65.21
C THR A 420 -27.28 -29.97 65.05
N SER A 421 -27.50 -30.46 63.83
CA SER A 421 -28.36 -31.63 63.61
C SER A 421 -28.09 -32.27 62.25
N VAL A 422 -27.15 -33.21 62.24
CA VAL A 422 -27.48 -34.51 61.65
C VAL A 422 -27.74 -35.40 62.85
N THR A 423 -28.93 -36.03 62.91
CA THR A 423 -29.11 -37.22 63.74
C THR A 423 -28.15 -38.27 63.18
N LEU A 424 -26.95 -38.34 63.75
CA LEU A 424 -25.93 -39.28 63.31
C LEU A 424 -26.55 -40.69 63.34
N PRO A 425 -26.29 -41.54 62.33
CA PRO A 425 -26.91 -42.85 62.30
C PRO A 425 -26.52 -43.62 63.58
N PRO A 426 -27.47 -44.34 64.22
CA PRO A 426 -27.12 -45.26 65.29
C PRO A 426 -26.12 -46.28 64.74
N CYS A 427 -25.07 -46.57 65.50
CA CYS A 427 -24.10 -47.58 65.11
C CYS A 427 -24.82 -48.91 64.84
N ASN A 428 -24.53 -49.53 63.70
CA ASN A 428 -25.14 -50.81 63.35
C ASN A 428 -24.73 -51.89 64.38
N PRO A 429 -25.54 -52.93 64.60
CA PRO A 429 -25.16 -54.10 65.39
C PRO A 429 -23.77 -54.59 65.02
N GLY A 430 -22.98 -55.01 66.02
CA GLY A 430 -21.57 -55.34 65.91
C GLY A 430 -20.61 -54.16 66.03
N THR A 431 -21.12 -52.92 66.04
CA THR A 431 -20.30 -51.70 66.14
C THR A 431 -20.80 -50.74 67.22
N ILE A 432 -19.91 -49.93 67.77
CA ILE A 432 -20.18 -49.00 68.87
C ILE A 432 -19.55 -47.62 68.65
N SER A 433 -20.01 -46.62 69.39
CA SER A 433 -19.32 -45.34 69.54
C SER A 433 -19.60 -44.73 70.91
N SER A 434 -18.80 -43.77 71.36
CA SER A 434 -18.95 -43.13 72.69
C SER A 434 -20.33 -42.49 72.93
N THR A 435 -21.06 -42.15 71.86
CA THR A 435 -22.39 -41.53 71.86
C THR A 435 -23.49 -42.46 71.30
N GLY A 436 -23.14 -43.67 70.88
CA GLY A 436 -24.04 -44.63 70.21
C GLY A 436 -24.39 -44.28 68.77
N ASN A 437 -24.24 -43.01 68.38
CA ASN A 437 -24.59 -42.47 67.08
C ASN A 437 -23.34 -41.82 66.46
N SER A 438 -22.87 -42.36 65.33
CA SER A 438 -21.65 -41.91 64.64
C SER A 438 -21.66 -42.39 63.18
N PRO A 439 -21.12 -41.61 62.21
CA PRO A 439 -20.86 -42.11 60.87
C PRO A 439 -19.66 -43.07 60.82
N ASN A 440 -18.81 -43.05 61.85
CA ASN A 440 -17.64 -43.93 62.00
C ASN A 440 -17.78 -44.67 63.34
N CYS A 441 -18.28 -45.90 63.29
CA CYS A 441 -18.45 -46.75 64.46
C CYS A 441 -17.31 -47.78 64.54
N GLN A 442 -16.84 -48.05 65.74
CA GLN A 442 -15.77 -49.02 66.01
C GLN A 442 -16.37 -50.42 66.11
N GLU A 443 -15.81 -51.40 65.41
CA GLU A 443 -16.20 -52.80 65.56
C GLU A 443 -15.93 -53.33 66.97
N CYS A 444 -16.82 -54.21 67.45
CA CYS A 444 -16.56 -55.00 68.64
C CYS A 444 -15.36 -55.94 68.42
N ALA A 445 -14.49 -56.02 69.42
CA ALA A 445 -13.31 -56.88 69.39
C ALA A 445 -13.71 -58.37 69.49
N ALA A 446 -12.79 -59.27 69.15
CA ALA A 446 -12.98 -60.70 69.36
C ALA A 446 -13.44 -61.02 70.80
N ASP A 447 -14.28 -62.05 70.93
CA ASP A 447 -14.97 -62.45 72.16
C ASP A 447 -15.92 -61.39 72.76
N THR A 448 -16.26 -60.35 71.98
CA THR A 448 -17.30 -59.37 72.31
C THR A 448 -18.24 -59.14 71.13
N TYR A 449 -19.52 -58.93 71.41
CA TYR A 449 -20.56 -58.74 70.40
C TYR A 449 -21.44 -57.54 70.74
N GLN A 450 -22.27 -57.11 69.79
CA GLN A 450 -23.35 -56.16 70.06
C GLN A 450 -24.57 -56.43 69.17
N ALA A 451 -25.69 -56.84 69.76
CA ALA A 451 -26.89 -57.23 69.01
C ALA A 451 -27.77 -56.04 68.61
N GLU A 452 -27.79 -54.97 69.41
CA GLU A 452 -28.64 -53.81 69.18
C GLU A 452 -27.90 -52.66 68.49
N ALA A 453 -28.62 -51.91 67.65
CA ALA A 453 -28.11 -50.68 67.06
C ALA A 453 -28.06 -49.54 68.09
N GLY A 454 -27.14 -48.59 67.91
CA GLY A 454 -27.08 -47.36 68.70
C GLY A 454 -26.34 -47.47 70.04
N GLN A 455 -25.59 -48.54 70.26
CA GLN A 455 -25.00 -48.87 71.56
C GLN A 455 -23.59 -48.29 71.76
N THR A 456 -23.20 -48.08 73.03
CA THR A 456 -21.93 -47.43 73.40
C THR A 456 -20.84 -48.37 73.90
N SER A 457 -21.14 -49.66 74.04
CA SER A 457 -20.21 -50.67 74.58
C SER A 457 -20.51 -52.05 74.02
N CYS A 458 -19.46 -52.84 73.80
CA CYS A 458 -19.58 -54.23 73.38
C CYS A 458 -19.79 -55.14 74.59
N ILE A 459 -20.57 -56.20 74.40
CA ILE A 459 -20.95 -57.17 75.43
C ILE A 459 -20.00 -58.38 75.30
N PRO A 460 -19.30 -58.81 76.36
CA PRO A 460 -18.46 -60.01 76.29
C PRO A 460 -19.31 -61.27 76.10
N CYS A 461 -18.78 -62.26 75.38
CA CYS A 461 -19.48 -63.53 75.17
C CYS A 461 -19.71 -64.28 76.50
N PRO A 462 -20.87 -64.94 76.66
CA PRO A 462 -21.13 -65.80 77.82
C PRO A 462 -20.26 -67.06 77.79
N SER A 463 -20.04 -67.68 78.95
CA SER A 463 -19.13 -68.83 79.09
C SER A 463 -19.56 -70.02 78.21
N GLY A 464 -18.65 -70.48 77.34
CA GLY A 464 -18.91 -71.55 76.36
C GLY A 464 -19.30 -71.04 74.96
N GLN A 465 -19.19 -69.74 74.72
CA GLN A 465 -19.43 -69.12 73.42
C GLN A 465 -18.31 -68.11 73.08
N THR A 466 -18.02 -67.93 71.79
CA THR A 466 -17.01 -67.01 71.26
C THR A 466 -17.54 -66.29 70.01
N THR A 467 -16.84 -65.27 69.53
CA THR A 467 -17.01 -64.74 68.16
C THR A 467 -16.13 -65.45 67.12
N ALA A 468 -15.52 -66.59 67.49
CA ALA A 468 -14.57 -67.35 66.67
C ALA A 468 -13.37 -66.50 66.21
N GLY A 469 -12.91 -65.58 67.06
CA GLY A 469 -11.82 -64.64 66.76
C GLY A 469 -12.18 -63.49 65.81
N LEU A 470 -13.43 -63.41 65.33
CA LEU A 470 -13.89 -62.34 64.43
C LEU A 470 -14.29 -61.09 65.20
N THR A 471 -14.02 -59.93 64.61
CA THR A 471 -14.54 -58.63 65.05
C THR A 471 -15.92 -58.36 64.46
N GLY A 472 -16.61 -57.33 64.97
CA GLY A 472 -17.85 -56.83 64.37
C GLY A 472 -19.09 -57.72 64.53
N GLN A 473 -19.06 -58.73 65.42
CA GLN A 473 -20.13 -59.71 65.52
C GLN A 473 -21.37 -59.21 66.27
N THR A 474 -22.54 -59.66 65.82
CA THR A 474 -23.86 -59.30 66.37
C THR A 474 -24.40 -60.29 67.39
N GLN A 475 -23.74 -61.45 67.53
CA GLN A 475 -24.06 -62.53 68.46
C GLN A 475 -22.81 -63.39 68.67
N CYS A 476 -22.75 -64.11 69.79
CA CYS A 476 -21.75 -65.16 69.99
C CYS A 476 -22.29 -66.50 69.47
N VAL A 477 -21.39 -67.40 69.09
CA VAL A 477 -21.71 -68.77 68.69
C VAL A 477 -21.15 -69.75 69.72
N GLU A 478 -21.83 -70.86 69.94
CA GLU A 478 -21.30 -71.94 70.79
C GLU A 478 -20.09 -72.56 70.10
N ASP A 479 -19.07 -72.94 70.90
CA ASP A 479 -17.87 -73.58 70.37
C ASP A 479 -18.23 -74.82 69.55
N ALA A 480 -18.01 -74.73 68.23
CA ALA A 480 -17.97 -75.92 67.39
C ALA A 480 -16.79 -76.79 67.86
N PRO A 481 -16.93 -78.12 67.96
CA PRO A 481 -15.85 -78.98 68.42
C PRO A 481 -14.62 -78.82 67.53
N ASP A 482 -13.42 -78.88 68.11
CA ASP A 482 -12.16 -78.72 67.40
C ASP A 482 -12.04 -79.69 66.20
N ALA A 483 -11.48 -79.19 65.10
CA ALA A 483 -11.14 -80.03 63.95
C ALA A 483 -10.04 -81.03 64.31
N CYS A 484 -10.13 -82.25 63.77
CA CYS A 484 -9.12 -83.27 63.91
C CYS A 484 -7.74 -82.74 63.48
N LEU A 485 -6.72 -82.94 64.32
CA LEU A 485 -5.35 -82.50 64.02
C LEU A 485 -4.83 -83.14 62.73
N PRO A 486 -4.01 -82.43 61.92
CA PRO A 486 -3.44 -82.96 60.68
C PRO A 486 -2.75 -84.32 60.87
N GLY A 487 -3.14 -85.31 60.07
CA GLY A 487 -2.71 -86.71 60.21
C GLY A 487 -3.70 -87.61 60.97
N THR A 488 -4.84 -87.07 61.39
CA THR A 488 -5.97 -87.83 61.94
C THR A 488 -7.28 -87.54 61.17
N TYR A 489 -8.22 -88.48 61.18
CA TYR A 489 -9.49 -88.39 60.45
C TYR A 489 -10.67 -88.92 61.29
N ASN A 490 -11.88 -88.38 61.07
CA ASN A 490 -13.11 -88.89 61.67
C ASN A 490 -14.27 -88.86 60.66
N LEU A 491 -14.62 -90.03 60.11
CA LEU A 491 -15.70 -90.17 59.12
C LEU A 491 -17.11 -90.10 59.73
N ALA A 492 -17.26 -90.19 61.06
CA ALA A 492 -18.56 -90.12 61.71
C ALA A 492 -19.01 -88.67 61.98
N THR A 493 -18.06 -87.76 62.20
CA THR A 493 -18.30 -86.33 62.48
C THR A 493 -17.94 -85.39 61.33
N GLY A 494 -17.33 -85.91 60.25
CA GLY A 494 -16.86 -85.09 59.13
C GLY A 494 -15.53 -84.38 59.39
N GLY A 495 -14.72 -84.86 60.35
CA GLY A 495 -13.39 -84.32 60.64
C GLY A 495 -13.25 -83.54 61.95
N TYR A 496 -14.13 -83.78 62.94
CA TYR A 496 -14.10 -83.10 64.25
C TYR A 496 -13.98 -84.07 65.44
N GLU A 497 -13.40 -83.60 66.54
CA GLU A 497 -13.32 -84.30 67.83
C GLU A 497 -14.72 -84.45 68.50
N PRO A 498 -14.91 -85.41 69.42
CA PRO A 498 -13.99 -86.47 69.81
C PRO A 498 -14.05 -87.68 68.86
N GLY A 499 -12.92 -88.37 68.71
CA GLY A 499 -12.86 -89.69 68.06
C GLY A 499 -12.02 -89.76 66.79
N CYS A 500 -11.13 -88.79 66.58
CA CYS A 500 -10.19 -88.79 65.45
C CYS A 500 -9.24 -90.00 65.51
N GLN A 501 -9.07 -90.69 64.38
CA GLN A 501 -8.19 -91.85 64.22
C GLN A 501 -6.98 -91.49 63.36
N SER A 502 -5.80 -92.04 63.65
CA SER A 502 -4.58 -91.79 62.86
C SER A 502 -4.68 -92.34 61.44
N CYS A 503 -4.32 -91.54 60.43
CA CYS A 503 -4.19 -92.01 59.05
C CYS A 503 -3.11 -93.11 58.93
N ALA A 504 -3.33 -94.07 58.03
CA ALA A 504 -2.33 -95.08 57.72
C ALA A 504 -1.17 -94.49 56.88
N PRO A 505 0.05 -95.07 56.92
CA PRO A 505 1.17 -94.56 56.15
C PRO A 505 0.87 -94.52 54.63
N GLY A 506 0.84 -93.32 54.06
CA GLY A 506 0.61 -93.10 52.63
C GLY A 506 -0.78 -92.56 52.23
N THR A 507 -1.66 -92.23 53.17
CA THR A 507 -2.96 -91.59 52.89
C THR A 507 -3.11 -90.21 53.52
N TYR A 508 -3.94 -89.35 52.93
CA TYR A 508 -4.36 -88.04 53.45
C TYR A 508 -5.85 -87.81 53.18
N GLN A 509 -6.46 -86.82 53.83
CA GLN A 509 -7.83 -86.36 53.59
C GLN A 509 -7.81 -84.84 53.39
N ASP A 510 -8.51 -84.34 52.36
CA ASP A 510 -8.78 -82.91 52.18
C ASP A 510 -10.02 -82.47 52.97
N ILE A 511 -9.98 -81.26 53.52
CA ILE A 511 -11.03 -80.68 54.37
C ILE A 511 -11.98 -79.83 53.50
N GLU A 512 -12.81 -80.49 52.69
CA GLU A 512 -13.88 -79.84 51.91
C GLU A 512 -15.19 -79.81 52.73
N ALA A 513 -15.42 -78.71 53.45
CA ALA A 513 -16.62 -78.52 54.26
C ALA A 513 -17.86 -78.27 53.38
N THR A 514 -18.62 -79.33 53.06
CA THR A 514 -19.89 -79.23 52.32
C THR A 514 -21.09 -79.62 53.20
N GLY A 515 -21.80 -78.60 53.68
CA GLY A 515 -23.17 -78.75 54.18
C GLY A 515 -24.18 -78.99 53.04
N PRO A 516 -25.33 -79.63 53.31
CA PRO A 516 -26.19 -80.14 52.23
C PRO A 516 -27.19 -79.09 51.72
N PHE A 517 -27.17 -78.82 50.42
CA PHE A 517 -28.36 -78.80 49.53
C PHE A 517 -27.94 -78.47 48.08
N SER A 518 -27.73 -79.50 47.27
CA SER A 518 -27.59 -79.33 45.82
C SER A 518 -28.95 -79.11 45.16
N LEU A 519 -29.02 -78.22 44.16
CA LEU A 519 -29.26 -78.61 42.75
C LEU A 519 -29.29 -77.40 41.78
N THR A 520 -28.43 -77.51 40.76
CA THR A 520 -28.64 -77.10 39.35
C THR A 520 -28.76 -75.62 38.97
N VAL A 521 -27.83 -75.20 38.10
CA VAL A 521 -27.83 -73.93 37.32
C VAL A 521 -28.60 -74.14 36.00
N PRO A 522 -29.44 -73.18 35.53
CA PRO A 522 -29.09 -72.51 34.27
C PRO A 522 -29.53 -71.02 34.14
N GLN A 523 -28.64 -70.23 33.53
CA GLN A 523 -28.85 -69.13 32.53
C GLN A 523 -29.96 -68.06 32.69
N PRO A 524 -29.64 -66.76 32.41
CA PRO A 524 -30.64 -65.76 32.06
C PRO A 524 -30.86 -65.61 30.54
N LEU A 525 -32.12 -65.62 30.10
CA LEU A 525 -32.56 -65.22 28.75
C LEU A 525 -33.38 -63.91 28.83
N THR A 526 -32.86 -62.88 28.15
CA THR A 526 -33.51 -61.85 27.30
C THR A 526 -34.97 -61.34 27.49
N PHE A 527 -35.18 -60.09 27.02
CA PHE A 527 -36.43 -59.30 26.86
C PHE A 527 -36.98 -58.64 28.15
N SER A 528 -37.42 -57.36 28.16
CA SER A 528 -37.81 -56.45 27.06
C SER A 528 -37.61 -54.94 27.38
N GLN A 529 -37.61 -54.10 26.33
CA GLN A 529 -37.58 -52.61 26.30
C GLN A 529 -39.00 -51.99 26.49
N PRO A 530 -39.27 -50.63 26.50
CA PRO A 530 -38.48 -49.48 25.97
C PRO A 530 -38.55 -48.13 26.74
N PHE A 531 -38.21 -47.03 26.01
CA PHE A 531 -38.15 -45.56 26.28
C PHE A 531 -36.71 -45.03 26.48
N THR A 532 -35.98 -44.50 25.47
CA THR A 532 -36.08 -43.18 24.77
C THR A 532 -36.14 -42.00 25.77
N LEU A 533 -35.29 -40.97 25.76
CA LEU A 533 -34.34 -40.37 24.79
C LEU A 533 -32.90 -40.30 25.44
N SER A 534 -31.83 -39.62 24.98
CA SER A 534 -31.52 -38.70 23.86
C SER A 534 -29.99 -38.69 23.53
N GLN A 535 -29.59 -37.88 22.54
CA GLN A 535 -28.22 -37.57 22.06
C GLN A 535 -27.61 -36.30 22.73
N PRO A 536 -26.33 -35.88 22.53
CA PRO A 536 -25.44 -35.98 21.35
C PRO A 536 -24.08 -36.71 21.60
N PHE A 537 -23.37 -37.25 20.59
CA PHE A 537 -22.46 -36.58 19.62
C PHE A 537 -21.44 -35.62 20.27
N ALA A 538 -20.13 -35.63 19.96
CA ALA A 538 -19.45 -36.14 18.76
C ALA A 538 -18.03 -36.72 19.00
N SER A 539 -17.47 -37.27 17.93
CA SER A 539 -16.05 -37.58 17.66
C SER A 539 -15.10 -36.38 17.95
N SER A 540 -13.77 -36.54 18.12
CA SER A 540 -12.88 -37.44 17.37
C SER A 540 -11.54 -37.78 18.07
N GLN A 541 -11.01 -38.96 17.72
CA GLN A 541 -9.59 -39.34 17.79
C GLN A 541 -9.05 -39.39 16.34
N PRO A 542 -7.72 -39.33 16.05
CA PRO A 542 -6.86 -40.52 16.23
C PRO A 542 -5.36 -40.32 16.60
N PHE A 543 -4.83 -41.35 17.28
CA PHE A 543 -3.47 -41.94 17.20
C PHE A 543 -2.18 -41.09 17.21
N ALA A 544 -1.37 -41.27 18.27
CA ALA A 544 0.02 -41.76 18.16
C ALA A 544 0.54 -42.41 19.46
N SER A 545 1.04 -43.63 19.30
CA SER A 545 2.16 -44.33 19.96
C SER A 545 3.37 -43.43 20.37
N SER A 546 4.27 -43.77 21.32
CA SER A 546 4.45 -44.96 22.19
C SER A 546 5.62 -44.79 23.18
N GLN A 547 5.43 -45.28 24.42
CA GLN A 547 6.44 -45.73 25.43
C GLN A 547 7.49 -44.74 26.03
N PRO A 548 8.06 -45.06 27.23
CA PRO A 548 8.89 -44.16 28.05
C PRO A 548 10.35 -44.65 28.30
N LEU A 549 11.07 -43.98 29.22
CA LEU A 549 12.45 -44.23 29.75
C LEU A 549 13.58 -43.60 28.90
N ALA A 550 14.71 -43.08 29.41
CA ALA A 550 15.19 -42.89 30.80
C ALA A 550 16.50 -42.02 30.84
N PHE A 551 16.78 -41.34 31.98
CA PHE A 551 18.10 -40.81 32.44
C PHE A 551 18.77 -39.68 31.59
N SER A 552 19.63 -38.77 32.07
CA SER A 552 20.19 -38.44 33.42
C SER A 552 20.81 -37.03 33.45
N GLN A 553 20.93 -36.40 34.64
CA GLN A 553 21.78 -35.20 34.89
C GLN A 553 23.29 -35.58 34.95
N PRO A 554 24.29 -34.66 35.01
CA PRO A 554 24.48 -33.56 36.00
C PRO A 554 24.55 -32.16 35.34
N LEU A 555 24.31 -30.99 35.97
CA LEU A 555 24.59 -30.48 37.32
C LEU A 555 26.07 -30.08 37.58
N THR A 556 26.40 -28.84 37.20
CA THR A 556 27.51 -28.04 37.77
C THR A 556 27.00 -26.62 38.07
N VAL A 557 27.35 -26.12 39.26
CA VAL A 557 26.99 -24.82 39.84
C VAL A 557 28.12 -24.44 40.82
N PRO A 558 28.42 -23.16 41.07
CA PRO A 558 28.45 -22.01 40.17
C PRO A 558 29.89 -21.61 39.77
#